data_AF-A0A3M1BKB2-F1
#
_entry.id   AF-A0A3M1BKB2-F1
#
_cell.length_a   1.000
_cell.length_b   1.000
_cell.length_c   1.000
_cell.angle_alpha   90.00
_cell.angle_beta   90.00
_cell.angle_gamma   90.00
#
_symmetry.space_group_name_H-M   'P 1'
#
loop_
_entity.id
_entity.type
_entity.pdbx_description
1 polymer ?
#
loop_
_entity_poly.entity_id
_entity_poly.type
_entity_poly.pdbx_seq_one_letter_code
_entity_poly.pdbx_strand_id
1 'polypeptide(L)' 'RALLIGQPSYGKNSLQLAFTLQDGSSLYITAARWWIPGSTPSSAAKGLQPDIPISPEEGRDRILQSAVEHLTRLP' A
#
# COMPACT_ATOMS: atom_id res chain seq x y z
N ARG A 1 -3.65 -3.55 15.97
CA ARG A 1 -3.42 -2.21 15.33
C ARG A 1 -1.91 -2.02 15.24
N ALA A 2 -1.42 -1.31 14.23
CA ALA A 2 0.01 -1.07 14.00
C ALA A 2 0.22 0.34 13.43
N LEU A 3 1.43 0.87 13.56
CA LEU A 3 1.84 2.14 12.95
C LEU A 3 2.29 1.92 11.50
N LEU A 4 1.85 2.77 10.59
CA LEU A 4 2.40 2.89 9.23
C LEU A 4 3.52 3.93 9.22
N ILE A 5 4.72 3.52 8.81
CA ILE A 5 5.92 4.36 8.78
C ILE A 5 6.50 4.31 7.37
N GLY A 6 6.85 5.47 6.80
CA GLY A 6 7.45 5.55 5.46
C GLY A 6 6.76 6.57 4.55
N GLN A 7 6.46 6.20 3.31
CA GLN A 7 5.85 7.08 2.31
C GLN A 7 4.39 6.69 2.02
N PRO A 8 3.58 7.60 1.46
CA PRO A 8 2.24 7.26 0.97
C PRO A 8 2.29 6.06 0.02
N SER A 9 1.37 5.11 0.20
CA SER A 9 1.24 4.01 -0.75
C SER A 9 0.63 4.48 -2.07
N TYR A 10 0.72 3.66 -3.12
CA TYR A 10 0.19 4.06 -4.43
C TYR A 10 -1.35 4.14 -4.48
N GLY A 11 -2.07 3.36 -3.66
CA GLY A 11 -3.53 3.35 -3.66
C GLY A 11 -4.21 2.42 -4.67
N LYS A 12 -3.49 1.40 -5.18
CA LYS A 12 -4.14 0.36 -5.97
C LYS A 12 -5.00 -0.52 -5.06
N ASN A 13 -6.32 -0.42 -5.20
CA ASN A 13 -7.27 -1.27 -4.49
C ASN A 13 -8.12 -2.14 -5.43
N SER A 14 -7.80 -2.21 -6.72
CA SER A 14 -8.52 -3.04 -7.69
C SER A 14 -8.07 -4.50 -7.65
N LEU A 15 -9.04 -5.40 -7.75
CA LEU A 15 -8.82 -6.82 -8.04
C LEU A 15 -9.09 -7.08 -9.51
N GLN A 16 -8.13 -7.71 -10.19
CA GLN A 16 -8.23 -8.06 -11.59
C GLN A 16 -8.32 -9.57 -11.77
N LEU A 17 -9.23 -10.00 -12.65
CA LEU A 17 -9.31 -11.36 -13.14
C LEU A 17 -8.64 -11.41 -14.52
N ALA A 18 -7.80 -12.42 -14.73
CA ALA A 18 -7.11 -12.66 -15.98
C ALA A 18 -7.77 -13.81 -16.74
N PHE A 19 -8.00 -13.61 -18.03
CA PHE A 19 -8.57 -14.61 -18.93
C PHE A 19 -7.67 -14.77 -20.14
N THR A 20 -7.33 -16.01 -20.48
CA THR A 20 -6.63 -16.34 -21.72
C THR A 20 -7.64 -16.59 -22.83
N LEU A 21 -7.44 -15.97 -23.99
CA LEU A 21 -8.30 -16.11 -25.16
C LEU A 21 -7.78 -17.25 -26.06
N GLN A 22 -8.62 -17.69 -27.01
CA GLN A 22 -8.30 -18.83 -27.89
C GLN A 22 -7.07 -18.59 -28.77
N ASP A 23 -6.78 -17.34 -29.11
CA ASP A 23 -5.60 -16.94 -29.88
C ASP A 23 -4.33 -16.79 -29.02
N GLY A 24 -4.40 -17.10 -27.72
CA GLY A 24 -3.30 -16.98 -26.77
C GLY A 24 -3.11 -15.58 -26.19
N SER A 25 -3.89 -14.58 -26.62
CA SER A 25 -3.90 -13.26 -26.00
C SER A 25 -4.58 -13.29 -24.62
N SER A 26 -4.54 -12.17 -23.88
CA SER A 26 -5.08 -12.11 -22.52
C SER A 26 -5.93 -10.87 -22.27
N LEU A 27 -7.03 -11.05 -21.56
CA LEU A 27 -7.92 -10.00 -21.09
C LEU A 27 -7.82 -9.88 -19.56
N TYR A 28 -7.59 -8.67 -19.08
CA TYR A 28 -7.57 -8.35 -17.65
C TYR A 28 -8.76 -7.46 -17.31
N ILE A 29 -9.67 -7.98 -16.50
CA ILE A 29 -10.89 -7.26 -16.11
C ILE A 29 -10.81 -6.88 -14.65
N THR A 30 -11.03 -5.60 -14.33
CA THR A 30 -11.21 -5.18 -12.94
C THR A 30 -12.59 -5.62 -12.46
N ALA A 31 -12.64 -6.66 -11.65
CA ALA A 31 -13.88 -7.29 -11.21
C ALA A 31 -14.38 -6.74 -9.86
N ALA A 32 -13.47 -6.23 -9.02
CA ALA A 32 -13.82 -5.73 -7.69
C ALA A 32 -12.82 -4.67 -7.20
N ARG A 33 -13.17 -4.03 -6.07
CA ARG A 33 -12.30 -3.13 -5.31
C ARG A 33 -12.29 -3.54 -3.84
N TRP A 34 -11.13 -3.47 -3.21
CA TRP A 34 -10.99 -3.63 -1.76
C TRP A 34 -11.51 -2.39 -1.04
N TRP A 35 -12.35 -2.61 -0.03
CA TRP A 35 -12.82 -1.58 0.89
C TRP A 35 -12.01 -1.63 2.18
N ILE A 36 -11.48 -0.48 2.61
CA ILE A 36 -10.74 -0.38 3.87
C ILE A 36 -11.72 0.16 4.93
N PRO A 37 -12.00 -0.59 6.01
CA PRO A 37 -12.87 -0.13 7.09
C PRO A 37 -12.42 1.22 7.66
N GLY A 38 -13.36 2.15 7.84
CA GLY A 38 -13.06 3.49 8.36
C GLY A 38 -12.39 4.46 7.37
N SER A 39 -12.17 4.05 6.11
CA SER A 39 -11.70 4.95 5.05
C SER A 39 -12.87 5.53 4.24
N THR A 40 -12.67 6.69 3.62
CA THR A 40 -13.60 7.19 2.59
C THR A 40 -13.25 6.62 1.23
N PRO A 41 -14.22 6.47 0.29
CA PRO A 41 -13.95 5.93 -1.04
C PRO A 41 -12.83 6.68 -1.79
N SER A 42 -12.69 7.99 -1.54
CA SER A 42 -11.69 8.85 -2.18
C SER A 42 -10.27 8.65 -1.62
N SER A 43 -10.12 8.08 -0.42
CA SER A 43 -8.82 7.74 0.16
C SER A 43 -8.13 6.60 -0.59
N ALA A 44 -8.89 5.66 -1.16
CA ALA A 44 -8.32 4.53 -1.87
C ALA A 44 -7.44 4.97 -3.04
N ALA A 45 -7.91 5.92 -3.86
CA ALA A 45 -7.15 6.44 -5.01
C ALA A 45 -5.91 7.27 -4.62
N LYS A 46 -5.83 7.75 -3.38
CA LYS A 46 -4.71 8.55 -2.86
C LYS A 46 -3.67 7.71 -2.10
N GLY A 47 -3.94 6.42 -1.91
CA GLY A 47 -3.11 5.55 -1.10
C GLY A 47 -3.26 5.76 0.40
N LEU A 48 -2.71 4.80 1.15
CA LEU A 48 -2.62 4.87 2.60
C LEU A 48 -1.58 5.91 2.99
N GLN A 49 -1.97 6.83 3.86
CA GLN A 49 -1.04 7.79 4.44
C GLN A 49 -0.31 7.14 5.62
N PRO A 50 1.01 7.31 5.74
CA PRO A 50 1.75 6.84 6.89
C PRO A 50 1.38 7.67 8.13
N ASP A 51 1.34 7.03 9.29
CA ASP A 51 1.24 7.72 10.59
C ASP A 51 2.52 8.51 10.88
N ILE A 52 3.67 7.99 10.43
CA ILE A 52 4.98 8.65 10.53
C ILE A 52 5.60 8.73 9.13
N PRO A 53 5.54 9.91 8.47
CA PRO A 53 6.12 10.09 7.15
C PRO A 53 7.66 10.15 7.23
N ILE A 54 8.35 9.36 6.40
CA ILE A 54 9.80 9.34 6.28
C ILE A 54 10.20 9.30 4.81
N SER A 55 11.09 10.20 4.41
CA SER A 55 11.69 10.19 3.08
C SER A 55 12.88 9.21 3.03
N PRO A 56 13.06 8.48 1.92
CA PRO A 56 14.26 7.68 1.69
C PRO A 56 15.52 8.54 1.74
N GLU A 57 16.61 8.00 2.28
CA GLU A 57 17.94 8.62 2.29
C GLU A 57 18.91 7.70 1.55
N GLU A 58 19.69 8.22 0.61
CA GLU A 58 20.67 7.40 -0.11
C GLU A 58 21.73 6.87 0.86
N GLY A 59 22.07 5.58 0.72
CA GLY A 59 23.07 4.92 1.55
C GLY A 59 22.63 4.60 2.99
N ARG A 60 21.38 4.89 3.38
CA ARG A 60 20.83 4.54 4.70
C ARG A 60 19.35 4.16 4.64
N ASP A 61 18.98 3.05 5.29
CA ASP A 61 17.56 2.68 5.44
C ASP A 61 16.93 3.36 6.66
N ARG A 62 16.59 4.65 6.50
CA ARG A 62 15.94 5.45 7.54
C ARG A 62 14.56 4.93 7.93
N ILE A 63 13.84 4.33 6.97
CA ILE A 63 12.50 3.79 7.20
C ILE A 63 12.61 2.60 8.15
N LEU A 64 13.52 1.66 7.88
CA LEU A 64 13.77 0.51 8.73
C LEU A 64 14.27 0.91 10.12
N GLN A 65 15.24 1.83 10.18
CA GLN A 65 15.77 2.29 11.46
C GLN A 65 14.66 2.87 12.35
N SER A 66 13.84 3.77 11.80
CA SER A 66 12.72 4.35 12.54
C SER A 66 11.69 3.29 12.94
N ALA A 67 11.38 2.34 12.05
CA ALA A 67 10.47 1.26 12.37
C ALA A 67 10.95 0.42 13.58
N VAL A 68 12.25 0.08 13.63
CA VAL A 68 12.84 -0.63 14.78
C VAL A 68 12.75 0.23 16.04
N GLU A 69 13.16 1.50 15.99
CA GLU A 69 13.11 2.40 17.14
C GLU A 69 11.69 2.55 17.72
N HIS A 70 10.66 2.58 16.87
CA HIS A 70 9.27 2.64 17.31
C HIS A 70 8.77 1.29 17.83
N LEU A 71 9.14 0.18 17.18
CA LEU A 71 8.75 -1.16 17.61
C LEU A 71 9.32 -1.52 18.99
N THR A 72 10.58 -1.19 19.25
CA THR A 72 11.26 -1.51 20.53
C THR A 72 10.84 -0.61 21.69
N ARG A 73 10.18 0.53 21.41
CA ARG A 73 9.62 1.44 22.42
C ARG A 73 8.18 1.11 22.81
N LEU A 74 7.54 0.14 22.14
CA LEU A 74 6.24 -0.35 22.55
C LEU A 74 6.39 -1.16 23.85
N PRO A 75 5.50 -0.97 24.84
CA PRO A 75 5.53 -1.72 26.10
C PRO A 75 5.25 -3.21 25.91
#